data_AF-A0A0C2FVJ3-F1
#
_entry.id   AF-A0A0C2FVJ3-F1
#
_cell.length_a   1.000
_cell.length_b   1.000
_cell.length_c   1.000
_cell.angle_alpha   90.00
_cell.angle_beta   90.00
_cell.angle_gamma   90.00
#
_symmetry.space_group_name_H-M   'P 1'
#
loop_
_entity.id
_entity.type
_entity.pdbx_description
1 polymer ?
#
loop_
_entity_poly.entity_id
_entity_poly.type
_entity_poly.pdbx_seq_one_letter_code
_entity_poly.pdbx_strand_id
1 'polypeptide(L)'
;MVPSPVGKRVLVVAAKGATTAYNKAGKTITQFRSRLPGGHQKSSVYTILDCIMDAKKTFYCLDVLAWNGMDMSANPFDFRQYMLSSKLKESPEISLSSKQFPFELDGLLYYHSGVVYEAGQSPLVGWLKPWMLPEILNVTVPE
;
A
#
# COMPACT_ATOMS: atom_id res chain seq x y z
N MET A 1 -1.42 -8.40 9.96
CA MET A 1 -2.75 -8.18 9.35
C MET A 1 -2.86 -6.71 8.94
N VAL A 2 -3.41 -6.41 7.76
CA VAL A 2 -3.60 -5.05 7.25
C VAL A 2 -5.07 -4.85 6.83
N PRO A 3 -5.83 -4.02 7.56
CA PRO A 3 -7.17 -3.60 7.17
C PRO A 3 -7.14 -2.87 5.83
N SER A 4 -7.94 -3.34 4.88
CA SER A 4 -7.91 -2.85 3.50
C SER A 4 -9.24 -2.19 3.15
N PRO A 5 -9.25 -0.94 2.65
CA PRO A 5 -10.46 -0.24 2.27
C PRO A 5 -11.07 -0.78 0.99
N VAL A 6 -12.35 -0.48 0.77
CA VAL A 6 -13.01 -0.64 -0.54
C VAL A 6 -12.32 0.27 -1.56
N GLY A 7 -11.83 -0.32 -2.65
CA GLY A 7 -11.15 0.44 -3.69
C GLY A 7 -10.45 -0.42 -4.73
N LYS A 8 -9.68 0.24 -5.60
CA LYS A 8 -8.90 -0.40 -6.67
C LYS A 8 -7.46 -0.57 -6.20
N ARG A 9 -6.94 -1.80 -6.21
CA ARG A 9 -5.50 -2.07 -6.02
C ARG A 9 -4.71 -1.43 -7.17
N VAL A 10 -3.71 -0.62 -6.85
CA VAL A 10 -2.89 0.11 -7.81
C VAL A 10 -1.42 0.09 -7.42
N LEU A 11 -0.55 -0.01 -8.42
CA LEU A 11 0.88 0.26 -8.28
C LEU A 11 1.10 1.76 -8.48
N VAL A 12 1.62 2.45 -7.46
CA VAL A 12 1.93 3.88 -7.54
C VAL A 12 3.42 4.04 -7.78
N VAL A 13 3.77 4.74 -8.86
CA VAL A 13 5.17 5.04 -9.23
C VAL A 13 5.36 6.54 -9.29
N ALA A 14 6.15 7.08 -8.36
CA ALA A 14 6.62 8.45 -8.36
C ALA A 14 8.03 8.50 -8.96
N ALA A 15 8.18 9.07 -10.15
CA ALA A 15 9.47 9.17 -10.85
C ALA A 15 9.44 10.30 -11.89
N LYS A 16 10.63 10.86 -12.19
CA LYS A 16 10.81 11.87 -13.25
C LYS A 16 9.89 13.10 -13.08
N GLY A 17 9.55 13.43 -11.84
CA GLY A 17 8.70 14.55 -11.47
C GLY A 17 7.21 14.27 -11.48
N ALA A 18 6.73 13.06 -11.81
CA ALA A 18 5.31 12.75 -11.82
C ALA A 18 5.01 11.48 -11.02
N THR A 19 3.78 11.35 -10.54
CA THR A 19 3.27 10.15 -9.87
C THR A 19 2.18 9.55 -10.71
N THR A 20 2.34 8.28 -11.08
CA THR A 20 1.41 7.54 -11.94
C THR A 20 0.92 6.31 -11.20
N ALA A 21 -0.39 6.09 -11.22
CA ALA A 21 -1.01 4.88 -10.67
C ALA A 21 -1.40 3.93 -11.80
N TYR A 22 -1.01 2.67 -11.69
CA TYR A 22 -1.26 1.60 -12.66
C TYR A 22 -2.16 0.52 -12.06
N ASN A 23 -3.03 -0.05 -12.88
CA ASN A 23 -3.80 -1.24 -12.48
C ASN A 23 -2.94 -2.51 -12.55
N LYS A 24 -3.49 -3.66 -12.13
CA LYS A 24 -2.81 -4.97 -12.20
C LYS A 24 -2.39 -5.39 -13.61
N ALA A 25 -3.04 -4.86 -14.65
CA ALA A 25 -2.69 -5.11 -16.05
C ALA A 25 -1.63 -4.14 -16.59
N GLY A 26 -1.04 -3.28 -15.73
CA GLY A 26 -0.04 -2.28 -16.13
C GLY A 26 -0.62 -1.05 -16.85
N LYS A 27 -1.94 -0.94 -16.99
CA LYS A 27 -2.57 0.24 -17.60
C LYS A 27 -2.62 1.40 -16.60
N THR A 28 -2.23 2.58 -17.06
CA THR A 28 -2.36 3.82 -16.30
C THR A 28 -3.82 4.13 -15.98
N ILE A 29 -4.10 4.35 -14.69
CA ILE A 29 -5.41 4.81 -14.19
C ILE A 29 -5.43 6.34 -14.09
N THR A 30 -4.37 6.92 -13.52
CA THR A 30 -4.27 8.37 -13.31
C THR A 30 -2.80 8.80 -13.17
N GLN A 31 -2.54 10.08 -13.42
CA GLN A 31 -1.24 10.72 -13.21
C GLN A 31 -1.43 12.08 -12.55
N PHE A 32 -0.58 12.41 -11.58
CA PHE A 32 -0.63 13.65 -10.81
C PHE A 32 0.76 14.01 -10.27
N ARG A 33 0.93 15.23 -9.76
CA ARG A 33 2.13 15.61 -9.00
C ARG A 33 1.90 15.24 -7.53
N SER A 34 2.87 14.58 -6.91
CA SER A 34 2.81 14.25 -5.48
C SER A 34 4.07 14.71 -4.77
N ARG A 35 4.03 14.77 -3.44
CA ARG A 35 5.21 15.09 -2.62
C ARG A 35 6.11 13.88 -2.34
N LEU A 36 5.79 12.70 -2.87
CA LEU A 36 6.68 11.54 -2.80
C LEU A 36 8.01 11.85 -3.49
N PRO A 37 9.13 11.28 -3.02
CA PRO A 37 10.40 11.36 -3.73
C PRO A 37 10.25 10.95 -5.20
N GLY A 38 10.71 11.82 -6.11
CA GLY A 38 10.57 11.64 -7.56
C GLY A 38 9.22 12.05 -8.17
N GLY A 39 8.22 12.41 -7.35
CA GLY A 39 6.84 12.68 -7.78
C GLY A 39 6.50 14.14 -8.08
N HIS A 40 7.42 15.08 -7.85
CA HIS A 40 7.21 16.51 -8.11
C HIS A 40 8.31 17.12 -8.99
N GLN A 41 9.54 17.16 -8.50
CA GLN A 41 10.69 17.68 -9.25
C GLN A 41 11.35 16.57 -10.07
N LYS A 42 11.92 16.91 -11.22
CA LYS A 42 12.69 15.96 -12.02
C LYS A 42 13.97 15.60 -11.27
N SER A 43 14.14 14.33 -10.98
CA SER A 43 15.32 13.75 -10.35
C SER A 43 15.50 12.30 -10.82
N SER A 44 16.64 11.70 -10.47
CA SER A 44 16.91 10.28 -10.69
C SER A 44 16.26 9.38 -9.63
N VAL A 45 15.76 9.95 -8.53
CA VAL A 45 15.11 9.17 -7.47
C VAL A 45 13.69 8.79 -7.85
N TYR A 46 13.22 7.70 -7.25
CA TYR A 46 11.88 7.18 -7.46
C TYR A 46 11.32 6.56 -6.18
N THR A 47 10.00 6.47 -6.11
CA THR A 47 9.27 5.77 -5.06
C THR A 47 8.21 4.88 -5.70
N ILE A 48 8.11 3.63 -5.23
CA ILE A 48 7.14 2.65 -5.70
C ILE A 48 6.37 2.13 -4.49
N LEU A 49 5.05 2.27 -4.54
CA LEU A 49 4.14 1.85 -3.48
C LEU A 49 3.08 0.90 -4.05
N ASP A 50 2.70 -0.09 -3.25
CA ASP A 50 1.50 -0.87 -3.49
C ASP A 50 0.36 -0.25 -2.68
N CYS A 51 -0.70 0.18 -3.35
CA CYS A 51 -1.77 0.95 -2.73
C CYS A 51 -3.16 0.39 -3.08
N ILE A 52 -4.15 0.81 -2.29
CA ILE A 52 -5.57 0.81 -2.70
C ILE A 52 -5.99 2.26 -2.91
N MET A 53 -6.61 2.55 -4.05
CA MET A 53 -7.20 3.84 -4.37
C MET A 53 -8.72 3.78 -4.23
N ASP A 54 -9.29 4.61 -3.37
CA ASP A 54 -10.75 4.71 -3.21
C ASP A 54 -11.41 5.57 -4.31
N ALA A 55 -12.74 5.72 -4.24
CA ALA A 55 -13.50 6.55 -5.17
C ALA A 55 -13.18 8.06 -5.05
N LYS A 56 -12.67 8.52 -3.90
CA LYS A 56 -12.29 9.92 -3.62
C LYS A 56 -10.86 10.22 -4.07
N LYS A 57 -10.15 9.25 -4.67
CA LYS A 57 -8.73 9.32 -5.05
C LYS A 57 -7.78 9.45 -3.85
N THR A 58 -8.18 8.92 -2.71
CA THR A 58 -7.28 8.68 -1.56
C THR A 58 -6.47 7.42 -1.85
N PHE A 59 -5.15 7.48 -1.63
CA PHE A 59 -4.24 6.36 -1.82
C PHE A 59 -3.85 5.78 -0.47
N TYR A 60 -4.38 4.61 -0.14
CA TYR A 60 -4.03 3.86 1.06
C TYR A 60 -2.84 2.97 0.77
N CYS A 61 -1.69 3.29 1.36
CA CYS A 61 -0.45 2.56 1.14
C CYS A 61 -0.48 1.22 1.91
N LEU A 62 -0.36 0.13 1.18
CA LEU A 62 -0.32 -1.22 1.75
C LEU A 62 1.11 -1.72 1.93
N ASP A 63 2.00 -1.38 1.01
CA ASP A 63 3.41 -1.80 1.07
C ASP A 63 4.31 -0.77 0.35
N VAL A 64 5.59 -0.77 0.71
CA VAL A 64 6.63 0.05 0.08
C VAL A 64 7.64 -0.86 -0.62
N LEU A 65 7.75 -0.70 -1.94
CA LEU A 65 8.62 -1.53 -2.77
C LEU A 65 9.94 -0.79 -3.04
N ALA A 66 9.88 0.54 -3.14
CA ALA A 66 11.05 1.39 -3.21
C ALA A 66 10.76 2.77 -2.63
N TRP A 67 11.74 3.39 -2.00
CA TRP A 67 11.62 4.75 -1.49
C TRP A 67 12.90 5.54 -1.73
N ASN A 68 12.78 6.70 -2.39
CA ASN A 68 13.90 7.59 -2.68
C ASN A 68 15.08 6.88 -3.40
N GLY A 69 14.76 6.00 -4.34
CA GLY A 69 15.74 5.22 -5.12
C GLY A 69 16.30 3.98 -4.42
N MET A 70 15.93 3.72 -3.15
CA MET A 70 16.30 2.48 -2.46
C MET A 70 15.24 1.41 -2.73
N ASP A 71 15.65 0.29 -3.31
CA ASP A 71 14.81 -0.90 -3.46
C ASP A 71 14.61 -1.58 -2.11
N MET A 72 13.36 -1.88 -1.78
CA MET A 72 12.95 -2.53 -0.53
C MET A 72 12.29 -3.89 -0.76
N SER A 73 12.04 -4.28 -2.01
CA SER A 73 11.26 -5.48 -2.37
C SER A 73 11.83 -6.77 -1.79
N ALA A 74 13.14 -6.90 -1.72
CA ALA A 74 13.84 -8.07 -1.19
C ALA A 74 13.87 -8.14 0.35
N ASN A 75 13.44 -7.09 1.06
CA ASN A 75 13.37 -7.12 2.53
C ASN A 75 12.13 -7.86 3.02
N PRO A 76 12.12 -8.43 4.23
CA PRO A 76 10.92 -8.93 4.90
C PRO A 76 9.78 -7.90 4.99
N PHE A 77 8.53 -8.37 5.01
CA PHE A 77 7.34 -7.51 5.04
C PHE A 77 7.29 -6.63 6.30
N ASP A 78 7.63 -7.17 7.48
CA ASP A 78 7.67 -6.38 8.71
C ASP A 78 8.63 -5.19 8.64
N PHE A 79 9.81 -5.38 8.04
CA PHE A 79 10.76 -4.31 7.76
C PHE A 79 10.17 -3.28 6.79
N ARG A 80 9.54 -3.72 5.69
CA ARG A 80 8.90 -2.79 4.74
C ARG A 80 7.77 -1.99 5.41
N GLN A 81 6.96 -2.61 6.27
CA GLN A 81 5.93 -1.92 7.02
C GLN A 81 6.50 -0.90 8.02
N TYR A 82 7.60 -1.25 8.71
CA TYR A 82 8.32 -0.31 9.57
C TYR A 82 8.82 0.90 8.77
N MET A 83 9.46 0.65 7.61
CA MET A 83 9.97 1.70 6.74
C MET A 83 8.85 2.59 6.19
N LEU A 84 7.77 2.01 5.68
CA LEU A 84 6.60 2.75 5.20
C LEU A 84 6.05 3.66 6.29
N SER A 85 5.84 3.11 7.49
CA SER A 85 5.31 3.86 8.63
C SER A 85 6.25 4.97 9.08
N SER A 86 7.55 4.72 9.11
CA SER A 86 8.57 5.71 9.47
C SER A 86 8.60 6.86 8.46
N LYS A 87 8.62 6.54 7.16
CA LYS A 87 8.68 7.53 6.09
C LYS A 87 7.40 8.35 5.93
N LEU A 88 6.23 7.77 6.14
CA LEU A 88 4.98 8.55 6.18
C LEU A 88 4.89 9.47 7.40
N LYS A 89 5.50 9.12 8.54
CA LYS A 89 5.57 10.01 9.71
C LYS A 89 6.53 11.19 9.50
N GLU A 90 7.62 10.97 8.78
CA GLU A 90 8.57 12.03 8.39
C GLU A 90 7.95 13.05 7.42
N SER A 91 6.88 12.68 6.71
CA SER A 91 6.24 13.50 5.67
C SER A 91 4.73 13.68 5.94
N PRO A 92 4.36 14.45 6.97
CA PRO A 92 2.96 14.63 7.39
C PRO A 92 2.06 15.21 6.28
N GLU A 93 2.64 15.94 5.33
CA GLU A 93 1.95 16.43 4.14
C GLU A 93 1.48 15.34 3.15
N ILE A 94 1.98 14.10 3.29
CA ILE A 94 1.56 12.92 2.51
C ILE A 94 0.67 11.99 3.35
N SER A 95 0.75 12.10 4.68
CA SER A 95 0.07 11.21 5.62
C SER A 95 -1.11 11.89 6.29
N LEU A 96 -2.33 11.50 5.90
CA LEU A 96 -3.52 11.78 6.70
C LEU A 96 -3.66 10.68 7.75
N SER A 97 -3.09 10.90 8.93
CA SER A 97 -3.29 10.00 10.08
C SER A 97 -4.67 10.26 10.70
N SER A 98 -5.57 9.28 10.65
CA SER A 98 -6.78 9.27 11.49
C SER A 98 -6.74 8.12 12.49
N LYS A 99 -7.21 8.40 13.72
CA LYS A 99 -7.25 7.44 14.84
C LYS A 99 -8.30 6.32 14.65
N GLN A 100 -9.22 6.49 13.72
CA GLN A 100 -10.25 5.54 13.33
C GLN A 100 -10.08 5.21 11.85
N PHE A 101 -10.42 4.01 11.40
CA PHE A 101 -10.39 3.66 9.97
C PHE A 101 -11.34 4.59 9.22
N PRO A 102 -10.85 5.60 8.47
CA PRO A 102 -11.71 6.62 7.86
C PRO A 102 -12.35 6.10 6.55
N PHE A 103 -12.51 4.78 6.45
CA PHE A 103 -12.85 4.08 5.22
C PHE A 103 -13.77 2.90 5.50
N GLU A 104 -14.54 2.54 4.48
CA GLU A 104 -15.30 1.30 4.45
C GLU A 104 -14.34 0.11 4.31
N LEU A 105 -14.40 -0.84 5.24
CA LEU A 105 -13.53 -2.01 5.25
C LEU A 105 -13.98 -3.02 4.16
N ASP A 106 -13.09 -3.34 3.24
CA ASP A 106 -13.32 -4.38 2.22
C ASP A 106 -12.92 -5.76 2.75
N GLY A 107 -11.83 -5.83 3.50
CA GLY A 107 -11.30 -7.06 4.05
C GLY A 107 -9.92 -6.91 4.68
N LEU A 108 -9.32 -8.04 5.01
CA LEU A 108 -8.11 -8.13 5.81
C LEU A 108 -7.05 -8.91 5.03
N LEU A 109 -5.89 -8.29 4.86
CA LEU A 109 -4.71 -8.94 4.32
C LEU A 109 -3.85 -9.51 5.44
N TYR A 110 -3.46 -10.77 5.31
CA TYR A 110 -2.59 -11.48 6.25
C TYR A 110 -1.27 -11.79 5.57
N TYR A 111 -0.24 -11.03 5.92
CA TYR A 111 1.12 -11.26 5.45
C TYR A 111 1.90 -12.06 6.49
N HIS A 112 2.64 -13.07 6.03
CA HIS A 112 3.72 -13.65 6.83
C HIS A 112 4.80 -12.59 7.06
N SER A 113 5.27 -12.39 8.29
CA SER A 113 6.21 -11.29 8.61
C SER A 113 7.47 -11.30 7.76
N GLY A 114 8.02 -12.48 7.50
CA GLY A 114 9.22 -12.70 6.70
C GLY A 114 9.05 -12.64 5.18
N VAL A 115 7.84 -12.40 4.65
CA VAL A 115 7.60 -12.49 3.19
C VAL A 115 8.27 -11.34 2.43
N VAL A 116 9.06 -11.66 1.40
CA VAL A 116 9.60 -10.67 0.45
C VAL A 116 8.53 -10.27 -0.57
N TYR A 117 8.68 -9.13 -1.23
CA TYR A 117 7.72 -8.70 -2.24
C TYR A 117 8.01 -9.37 -3.58
N GLU A 118 7.08 -10.21 -4.04
CA GLU A 118 7.10 -10.80 -5.38
C GLU A 118 5.79 -10.47 -6.11
N ALA A 119 5.89 -10.11 -7.38
CA ALA A 119 4.71 -9.82 -8.19
C ALA A 119 3.94 -11.11 -8.47
N GLY A 120 2.68 -11.17 -8.06
CA GLY A 120 1.80 -12.30 -8.34
C GLY A 120 1.01 -12.75 -7.12
N GLN A 121 0.52 -13.98 -7.17
CA GLN A 121 -0.12 -14.63 -6.03
C GLN A 121 0.95 -15.29 -5.16
N SER A 122 0.80 -15.19 -3.84
CA SER A 122 1.69 -15.85 -2.88
C SER A 122 0.86 -16.48 -1.77
N PRO A 123 1.12 -17.74 -1.38
CA PRO A 123 0.45 -18.36 -0.24
C PRO A 123 0.84 -17.71 1.10
N LEU A 124 1.92 -16.92 1.11
CA LEU A 124 2.37 -16.16 2.27
C LEU A 124 1.60 -14.85 2.46
N VAL A 125 0.63 -14.57 1.60
CA VAL A 125 -0.28 -13.42 1.67
C VAL A 125 -1.73 -13.89 1.51
N GLY A 126 -2.45 -13.99 2.62
CA GLY A 126 -3.86 -14.35 2.67
C GLY A 126 -4.78 -13.14 2.56
N TRP A 127 -5.99 -13.35 2.05
CA TRP A 127 -7.08 -12.36 2.00
C TRP A 127 -8.35 -12.96 2.57
N LEU A 128 -8.96 -12.30 3.55
CA LEU A 128 -10.24 -12.71 4.13
C LEU A 128 -11.20 -11.54 4.19
N LYS A 129 -12.47 -11.82 3.92
CA LYS A 129 -13.57 -10.91 4.22
C LYS A 129 -13.91 -10.97 5.71
N PRO A 130 -14.39 -9.88 6.34
CA PRO A 130 -14.65 -9.88 7.78
C PRO A 130 -15.62 -10.98 8.23
N TRP A 131 -16.65 -11.28 7.42
CA TRP A 131 -17.62 -12.35 7.71
C TRP A 131 -17.04 -13.77 7.59
N MET A 132 -15.87 -13.95 6.97
CA MET A 132 -15.20 -15.25 6.87
C MET A 132 -14.38 -15.59 8.14
N LEU A 133 -14.10 -14.59 8.99
CA LEU A 133 -13.21 -14.77 10.14
C LEU A 133 -13.71 -15.79 11.17
N PRO A 134 -15.02 -15.81 11.55
CA PRO A 134 -15.50 -16.81 12.51
C PRO A 134 -15.33 -18.24 12.00
N GLU A 135 -15.56 -18.47 10.72
CA GLU A 135 -15.46 -19.80 10.10
C GLU A 135 -14.00 -20.25 9.93
N ILE A 136 -13.14 -19.38 9.42
CA ILE A 136 -11.77 -19.76 9.02
C ILE A 136 -10.78 -19.69 10.18
N LEU A 137 -10.91 -18.68 11.05
CA LEU A 137 -9.96 -18.45 12.14
C LEU A 137 -10.52 -18.83 13.52
N ASN A 138 -11.79 -19.25 13.59
CA ASN A 138 -12.46 -19.58 14.84
C ASN A 138 -12.39 -18.43 15.87
N VAL A 139 -12.65 -17.20 15.41
CA VAL A 139 -12.65 -15.98 16.23
C VAL A 139 -14.02 -15.34 16.28
N THR A 140 -14.38 -14.71 17.39
CA THR A 140 -15.60 -13.90 17.50
C THR A 140 -15.38 -12.54 16.87
N VAL A 141 -16.33 -12.10 16.04
CA VAL A 141 -16.33 -10.75 15.45
C VAL A 141 -17.46 -9.96 16.11
N PRO A 142 -17.19 -8.78 16.71
CA PRO A 142 -18.22 -7.90 17.24
C PRO A 142 -19.21 -7.51 16.14
N GLU A 143 -20.50 -7.40 16.47
CA GLU A 143 -21.55 -6.88 15.57
C GLU A 143 -21.28 -5.42 15.15
#